data_AF-A0A2V9VUR6-F1
#
_entry.id   AF-A0A2V9VUR6-F1
#
_cell.length_a   1.000
_cell.length_b   1.000
_cell.length_c   1.000
_cell.angle_alpha   90.00
_cell.angle_beta   90.00
_cell.angle_gamma   90.00
#
_symmetry.space_group_name_H-M   'P 1'
#
loop_
_entity.id
_entity.type
_entity.pdbx_description
1 polymer ?
#
loop_
_entity_poly.entity_id
_entity_poly.type
_entity_poly.pdbx_seq_one_letter_code
_entity_poly.pdbx_strand_id
1 'polypeptide(L)'
;MAFGFGFNKQKVLSAAEKYVQQGKLQNAIAEYEKILKADPKDLTVMNTVGDLYARNGEAEKATECFKSVGDAYAAQGFTVKGIAMYKKIGKLKPSLESVLKLAELYTQQGL
;
A
#
# COMPACT_ATOMS: atom_id res chain seq x y z
N MET A 1 1.52 -14.49 -23.28
CA MET A 1 2.04 -15.47 -22.30
C MET A 1 0.90 -15.82 -21.36
N ALA A 2 0.50 -17.09 -21.31
CA ALA A 2 -0.56 -17.57 -20.45
C ALA A 2 0.00 -17.96 -19.08
N PHE A 3 -0.43 -17.29 -18.01
CA PHE A 3 -0.18 -17.64 -16.60
C PHE A 3 -1.29 -16.98 -15.76
N GLY A 4 -2.21 -17.64 -15.05
CA GLY A 4 -2.54 -19.06 -14.94
C GLY A 4 -4.00 -19.17 -14.46
N PHE A 5 -4.75 -20.09 -15.06
CA PHE A 5 -6.04 -20.56 -14.57
C PHE A 5 -5.80 -21.23 -13.20
N GLY A 6 -6.05 -20.53 -12.09
CA GLY A 6 -5.91 -21.10 -10.74
C GLY A 6 -5.65 -20.10 -9.61
N PHE A 7 -5.20 -18.88 -9.92
CA PHE A 7 -5.03 -17.85 -8.89
C PHE A 7 -6.38 -17.20 -8.53
N ASN A 8 -7.02 -17.73 -7.49
CA ASN A 8 -8.25 -17.16 -6.98
C ASN A 8 -7.94 -16.05 -5.97
N LYS A 9 -7.82 -14.81 -6.48
CA LYS A 9 -7.59 -13.59 -5.67
C LYS A 9 -8.56 -13.50 -4.49
N GLN A 10 -9.84 -13.82 -4.70
CA GLN A 10 -10.86 -13.76 -3.66
C GLN A 10 -10.58 -14.73 -2.51
N LYS A 11 -10.13 -15.95 -2.81
CA LYS A 11 -9.73 -16.93 -1.78
C LYS A 11 -8.54 -16.44 -0.96
N VAL A 12 -7.55 -15.83 -1.62
CA VAL A 12 -6.37 -15.27 -0.97
C VAL A 12 -6.74 -14.07 -0.10
N LEU A 13 -7.61 -13.18 -0.59
CA LEU A 13 -8.16 -12.06 0.19
C LEU A 13 -8.88 -12.56 1.45
N SER A 14 -9.79 -13.52 1.32
CA SER A 14 -10.51 -14.07 2.47
C SER A 14 -9.58 -14.75 3.49
N ALA A 15 -8.55 -15.45 3.02
CA ALA A 15 -7.54 -16.04 3.91
C ALA A 15 -6.73 -14.96 4.64
N ALA A 16 -6.30 -13.92 3.91
CA ALA A 16 -5.57 -12.80 4.46
C ALA A 16 -6.39 -12.05 5.51
N GLU A 17 -7.65 -11.72 5.21
CA GLU A 17 -8.59 -11.09 6.15
C GLU A 17 -8.79 -11.93 7.42
N LYS A 18 -8.91 -13.25 7.28
CA LYS A 18 -9.00 -14.15 8.43
C LYS A 18 -7.74 -14.09 9.30
N TYR A 19 -6.55 -14.00 8.70
CA TYR A 19 -5.31 -13.81 9.45
C TYR A 19 -5.24 -12.44 10.14
N VAL A 20 -5.74 -11.37 9.49
CA VAL A 20 -5.85 -10.03 10.10
C VAL A 20 -6.76 -10.08 11.33
N GLN A 21 -7.93 -10.71 11.23
CA GLN A 21 -8.86 -10.87 12.35
C GLN A 21 -8.27 -11.69 13.51
N GLN A 22 -7.36 -12.62 13.21
CA GLN A 22 -6.64 -13.40 14.22
C GLN A 22 -5.42 -12.67 14.80
N GLY A 23 -5.13 -11.43 14.38
CA GLY A 23 -3.93 -10.70 14.77
C GLY A 23 -2.63 -11.25 14.17
N LYS A 24 -2.71 -12.22 13.26
CA LYS A 24 -1.55 -12.84 12.59
C LYS A 24 -1.15 -12.02 11.38
N LEU A 25 -0.69 -10.79 11.63
CA LEU A 25 -0.41 -9.80 10.59
C LEU A 25 0.63 -10.28 9.56
N GLN A 26 1.69 -10.95 9.99
CA GLN A 26 2.71 -11.49 9.07
C GLN A 26 2.14 -12.54 8.10
N ASN A 27 1.25 -13.42 8.56
CA ASN A 27 0.60 -14.40 7.69
C ASN A 27 -0.36 -13.72 6.72
N ALA A 28 -1.07 -12.68 7.16
CA ALA A 28 -1.92 -11.89 6.29
C ALA A 28 -1.10 -11.22 5.18
N ILE A 29 0.03 -10.59 5.54
CA ILE A 29 0.97 -9.98 4.59
C ILE A 29 1.43 -11.02 3.56
N ALA A 30 1.85 -12.20 4.00
CA ALA A 30 2.31 -13.26 3.10
C ALA A 30 1.24 -13.72 2.10
N GLU A 31 -0.04 -13.74 2.50
CA GLU A 31 -1.15 -14.01 1.56
C GLU A 31 -1.33 -12.85 0.57
N TYR A 32 -1.33 -11.60 1.03
CA TYR A 32 -1.45 -10.43 0.14
C TYR A 32 -0.27 -10.32 -0.85
N GLU A 33 0.94 -10.68 -0.44
CA GLU A 33 2.10 -10.72 -1.34
C GLU A 33 1.91 -11.72 -2.50
N LYS A 34 1.15 -12.80 -2.31
CA LYS A 34 0.81 -13.69 -3.44
C LYS A 34 -0.05 -12.98 -4.47
N ILE A 35 -0.93 -12.08 -4.04
CA ILE A 35 -1.73 -11.24 -4.94
C ILE A 35 -0.82 -10.25 -5.67
N LEU A 36 0.11 -9.60 -4.97
CA LEU A 36 1.06 -8.68 -5.60
C LEU A 36 2.04 -9.39 -6.54
N LYS A 37 2.35 -10.66 -6.31
CA LYS A 37 3.12 -11.48 -7.26
C LYS A 37 2.35 -11.76 -8.56
N ALA A 38 1.03 -11.93 -8.45
CA ALA A 38 0.16 -12.14 -9.62
C ALA A 38 -0.18 -10.82 -10.34
N ASP A 39 -0.44 -9.77 -9.58
CA ASP A 39 -0.74 -8.42 -10.06
C ASP A 39 0.06 -7.38 -9.24
N PRO A 40 1.29 -7.03 -9.68
CA PRO A 40 2.16 -6.12 -8.94
C PRO A 40 1.69 -4.65 -8.98
N LYS A 41 0.68 -4.35 -9.80
CA LYS A 41 0.10 -3.00 -9.96
C LYS A 41 -1.17 -2.81 -9.13
N ASP A 42 -1.57 -3.79 -8.34
CA ASP A 42 -2.75 -3.67 -7.48
C ASP A 42 -2.48 -2.72 -6.30
N LEU A 43 -2.71 -1.44 -6.54
CA LEU A 43 -2.54 -0.38 -5.55
C LEU A 43 -3.45 -0.56 -4.33
N THR A 44 -4.59 -1.25 -4.49
CA THR A 44 -5.51 -1.51 -3.37
C THR A 44 -4.88 -2.51 -2.42
N VAL A 45 -4.35 -3.61 -2.95
CA VAL A 45 -3.66 -4.62 -2.14
C VAL A 45 -2.37 -4.07 -1.56
N MET A 46 -1.59 -3.31 -2.34
CA MET A 46 -0.34 -2.70 -1.87
C MET A 46 -0.58 -1.72 -0.72
N ASN A 47 -1.66 -0.93 -0.77
CA ASN A 47 -2.08 -0.06 0.34
C ASN A 47 -2.48 -0.89 1.58
N THR A 48 -3.21 -1.99 1.39
CA THR A 48 -3.56 -2.90 2.50
C THR A 48 -2.31 -3.52 3.14
N VAL A 49 -1.34 -3.97 2.34
CA VAL A 49 -0.05 -4.48 2.83
C VAL A 49 0.71 -3.42 3.61
N GLY A 50 0.76 -2.18 3.11
CA GLY A 50 1.35 -1.05 3.84
C GLY A 50 0.68 -0.80 5.20
N ASP A 51 -0.65 -0.88 5.27
CA ASP A 51 -1.41 -0.74 6.53
C ASP A 51 -1.08 -1.88 7.50
N LEU A 52 -0.94 -3.10 7.00
CA LEU A 52 -0.56 -4.26 7.83
C LEU A 52 0.87 -4.16 8.33
N TYR A 53 1.83 -3.72 7.51
CA TYR A 53 3.20 -3.47 7.97
C TYR A 53 3.24 -2.40 9.05
N ALA A 54 2.47 -1.31 8.88
CA ALA A 54 2.37 -0.26 9.89
C ALA A 54 1.82 -0.80 11.21
N ARG A 55 0.77 -1.63 11.17
CA ARG A 55 0.21 -2.30 12.36
C ARG A 55 1.17 -3.32 12.99
N ASN A 56 2.00 -3.97 12.17
CA ASN A 56 3.01 -4.93 12.61
C ASN A 56 4.27 -4.25 13.20
N GLY A 57 4.33 -2.90 13.21
CA GLY A 57 5.48 -2.13 13.68
C GLY A 57 6.60 -1.98 12.65
N GLU A 58 6.43 -2.51 11.44
CA GLU A 58 7.41 -2.42 10.35
C GLU A 58 7.23 -1.13 9.55
N ALA A 59 7.49 0.00 10.21
CA ALA A 59 7.26 1.33 9.65
C ALA A 59 8.04 1.60 8.34
N GLU A 60 9.23 1.01 8.17
CA GLU A 60 10.03 1.18 6.95
C GLU A 60 9.36 0.54 5.74
N LYS A 61 8.97 -0.74 5.84
CA LYS A 61 8.25 -1.45 4.78
C LYS A 61 6.89 -0.81 4.48
N ALA A 62 6.18 -0.35 5.52
CA ALA A 62 4.94 0.38 5.36
C ALA A 62 5.15 1.66 4.54
N THR A 63 6.23 2.40 4.84
CA THR A 63 6.58 3.63 4.12
C THR A 63 6.85 3.36 2.65
N GLU A 64 7.61 2.32 2.31
CA GLU A 64 7.87 1.95 0.90
C GLU A 64 6.60 1.59 0.14
N CYS A 65 5.68 0.85 0.78
CA CYS A 65 4.39 0.51 0.18
C CYS A 65 3.54 1.76 -0.08
N PHE A 66 3.38 2.63 0.94
CA PHE A 66 2.60 3.86 0.78
C PHE A 66 3.22 4.83 -0.21
N LYS A 67 4.56 4.90 -0.29
CA LYS A 67 5.26 5.73 -1.27
C LYS A 67 4.93 5.27 -2.69
N SER A 68 5.09 3.97 -2.96
CA SER A 68 4.78 3.38 -4.27
C SER A 68 3.31 3.61 -4.66
N VAL A 69 2.38 3.44 -3.73
CA VAL A 69 0.96 3.72 -3.95
C VAL A 69 0.68 5.21 -4.18
N GLY A 70 1.33 6.08 -3.40
CA GLY A 70 1.19 7.53 -3.50
C GLY A 70 1.69 8.07 -4.84
N ASP A 71 2.88 7.67 -5.25
CA ASP A 71 3.47 8.00 -6.55
C ASP A 71 2.59 7.49 -7.71
N ALA A 72 2.08 6.26 -7.61
CA ALA A 72 1.18 5.71 -8.63
C ALA A 72 -0.16 6.45 -8.71
N TYR A 73 -0.73 6.90 -7.58
CA TYR A 73 -1.94 7.73 -7.58
C TYR A 73 -1.67 9.12 -8.16
N ALA A 74 -0.55 9.74 -7.81
CA ALA A 74 -0.15 11.04 -8.35
C ALA A 74 0.04 10.97 -9.87
N ALA A 75 0.73 9.93 -10.38
CA ALA A 75 0.92 9.70 -11.80
C ALA A 75 -0.40 9.48 -12.57
N GLN A 76 -1.42 8.95 -11.91
CA GLN A 76 -2.77 8.78 -12.47
C GLN A 76 -3.66 10.03 -12.34
N GLY A 77 -3.14 11.14 -11.79
CA GLY A 77 -3.92 12.36 -11.55
C GLY A 77 -4.84 12.29 -10.32
N PHE A 78 -4.77 11.23 -9.53
CA PHE A 78 -5.49 11.10 -8.26
C PHE A 78 -4.72 11.78 -7.11
N THR A 79 -4.42 13.07 -7.26
CA THR A 79 -3.58 13.84 -6.34
C THR A 79 -4.04 13.74 -4.88
N VAL A 80 -5.35 13.80 -4.63
CA VAL A 80 -5.95 13.67 -3.28
C VAL A 80 -5.62 12.31 -2.64
N LYS A 81 -5.66 11.22 -3.42
CA LYS A 81 -5.30 9.88 -2.94
C LYS A 81 -3.80 9.79 -2.66
N GLY A 82 -2.97 10.39 -3.52
CA GLY A 82 -1.53 10.53 -3.31
C GLY A 82 -1.21 11.24 -1.97
N ILE A 83 -1.81 12.40 -1.74
CA ILE A 83 -1.68 13.19 -0.50
C ILE A 83 -2.03 12.34 0.72
N ALA A 84 -3.12 11.58 0.67
CA ALA A 84 -3.51 10.70 1.76
C ALA A 84 -2.42 9.66 2.08
N MET A 85 -1.74 9.11 1.07
CA MET A 85 -0.65 8.15 1.28
C MET A 85 0.57 8.82 1.93
N TYR A 86 1.02 9.97 1.43
CA TYR A 86 2.17 10.68 2.04
C TYR A 86 1.86 11.21 3.43
N LYS A 87 0.61 11.55 3.74
CA LYS A 87 0.18 11.85 5.12
C LYS A 87 0.31 10.62 6.04
N LYS A 88 0.02 9.40 5.55
CA LYS A 88 0.26 8.18 6.34
C LYS A 88 1.75 8.00 6.60
N ILE A 89 2.60 8.20 5.58
CA ILE A 89 4.06 8.13 5.73
C ILE A 89 4.56 9.11 6.79
N GLY A 90 4.18 10.38 6.71
CA GLY A 90 4.62 11.40 7.67
C GLY A 90 4.18 11.10 9.11
N LYS A 91 3.05 10.41 9.30
CA LYS A 91 2.61 9.94 10.63
C LYS A 91 3.43 8.76 11.16
N LEU A 92 3.91 7.89 10.28
CA LEU A 92 4.69 6.70 10.66
C LEU A 92 6.16 7.05 10.88
N LYS A 93 6.74 7.77 9.93
CA LYS A 93 8.13 8.22 9.94
C LYS A 93 8.19 9.58 9.27
N PRO A 94 8.18 10.68 10.04
CA PRO A 94 8.36 12.01 9.48
C PRO A 94 9.75 12.08 8.83
N SER A 95 9.77 12.34 7.53
CA SER A 95 11.00 12.47 6.75
C SER A 95 10.93 13.68 5.83
N LEU A 96 12.08 14.29 5.54
CA LEU A 96 12.15 15.42 4.61
C LEU A 96 11.53 15.06 3.26
N GLU A 97 11.79 13.84 2.76
CA GLU A 97 11.21 13.33 1.52
C GLU A 97 9.67 13.34 1.56
N SER A 98 9.08 12.82 2.65
CA SER A 98 7.62 12.78 2.80
C SER A 98 6.98 14.17 2.83
N VAL A 99 7.65 15.14 3.46
CA VAL A 99 7.18 16.53 3.56
C VAL A 99 7.27 17.22 2.20
N LEU A 100 8.39 17.08 1.49
CA LEU A 100 8.59 17.66 0.17
C LEU A 100 7.57 17.12 -0.83
N LYS A 101 7.37 15.80 -0.85
CA LYS A 101 6.42 15.18 -1.76
C LYS A 101 4.97 15.57 -1.44
N LEU A 102 4.64 15.72 -0.16
CA LEU A 102 3.33 16.22 0.24
C LEU A 102 3.10 17.68 -0.20
N ALA A 103 4.12 18.54 -0.10
CA ALA A 103 4.06 19.92 -0.58
C ALA A 103 3.86 19.99 -2.10
N GLU A 104 4.62 19.20 -2.88
CA GLU A 104 4.48 19.09 -4.33
C GLU A 104 3.05 18.70 -4.73
N LEU A 105 2.48 17.71 -4.05
CA LEU A 105 1.12 17.26 -4.33
C LEU A 105 0.06 18.30 -3.97
N TYR A 106 0.23 19.09 -2.91
CA TYR A 106 -0.70 20.19 -2.61
C TYR A 106 -0.64 21.28 -3.69
N THR A 107 0.56 21.64 -4.15
CA THR A 107 0.71 22.57 -5.27
C THR A 107 0.04 22.03 -6.54
N GLN A 108 0.21 20.74 -6.84
CA GLN A 108 -0.50 20.09 -7.95
C GLN A 108 -2.03 20.07 -7.79
N GLN A 109 -2.52 20.04 -6.56
CA GLN A 109 -3.96 20.11 -6.26
C GLN A 109 -4.50 21.55 -6.41
N GLY A 110 -3.64 22.56 -6.44
CA GLY A 110 -4.02 23.97 -6.47
C GLY A 110 -4.29 24.57 -5.08
N LEU A 111 -3.69 24.00 -4.03
CA LEU A 111 -3.79 24.45 -2.63
C LEU A 111 -2.45 25.03 -2.14
#